data_AF-A0A2S5VXN8-F1
#
_entry.id   AF-A0A2S5VXN8-F1
#
_cell.length_a   1.000
_cell.length_b   1.000
_cell.length_c   1.000
_cell.angle_alpha   90.00
_cell.angle_beta   90.00
_cell.angle_gamma   90.00
#
_symmetry.space_group_name_H-M   'P 1'
#
loop_
_entity.id
_entity.type
_entity.pdbx_description
1 polymer ?
#
loop_
_entity_poly.entity_id
_entity_poly.type
_entity_poly.pdbx_seq_one_letter_code
_entity_poly.pdbx_strand_id
1 'polypeptide(L)' 'MMRRNVPLVLGAALTLIGAAVTVLYLFQPWRTCPYDDAAAGCGMLAGDAAAMTAAMAVTLVGVVLLLAAALRWWRRGVR' A
#
# COMPACT_ATOMS: atom_id res chain seq x y z
N MET A 1 24.89 15.29 -8.25
CA MET A 1 24.46 14.45 -7.11
C MET A 1 23.00 14.78 -6.76
N MET A 2 22.03 13.95 -7.18
CA MET A 2 20.68 14.02 -6.63
C MET A 2 20.80 13.82 -5.12
N ARG A 3 20.45 14.83 -4.30
CA ARG A 3 20.18 14.60 -2.88
C ARG A 3 19.01 13.61 -2.84
N ARG A 4 19.30 12.31 -2.65
CA ARG A 4 18.27 11.28 -2.54
C ARG A 4 17.37 11.67 -1.37
N ASN A 5 16.17 12.12 -1.66
CA ASN A 5 15.12 12.28 -0.66
C ASN A 5 14.62 10.88 -0.30
N VAL A 6 15.46 10.10 0.40
CA VAL A 6 15.18 8.74 0.89
C VAL A 6 13.76 8.59 1.45
N PRO A 7 13.24 9.49 2.32
CA PRO A 7 11.88 9.34 2.84
C PRO A 7 10.79 9.49 1.76
N LEU A 8 11.03 10.29 0.73
CA LEU A 8 10.08 10.47 -0.38
C LEU A 8 10.05 9.23 -1.28
N VAL A 9 11.23 8.69 -1.61
CA VAL A 9 11.36 7.46 -2.41
C VAL A 9 10.78 6.26 -1.66
N LEU A 10 11.14 6.09 -0.38
CA LEU A 10 10.64 5.00 0.45
C LEU A 10 9.13 5.13 0.67
N GLY A 11 8.64 6.33 0.97
CA GLY A 11 7.21 6.57 1.15
C GLY A 11 6.40 6.23 -0.11
N ALA A 12 6.88 6.65 -1.29
CA ALA A 12 6.26 6.32 -2.56
C ALA A 12 6.24 4.80 -2.81
N ALA A 13 7.38 4.12 -2.61
CA ALA A 13 7.48 2.68 -2.81
C ALA A 13 6.54 1.90 -1.88
N LEU A 14 6.54 2.21 -0.58
CA LEU A 14 5.67 1.54 0.40
C LEU A 14 4.19 1.76 0.09
N THR A 15 3.81 2.99 -0.29
CA THR A 15 2.42 3.31 -0.66
C THR A 15 1.99 2.51 -1.88
N LEU A 16 2.80 2.47 -2.94
CA LEU A 16 2.46 1.77 -4.18
C LEU A 16 2.40 0.25 -3.97
N ILE A 17 3.39 -0.32 -3.29
CA ILE A 17 3.44 -1.77 -3.02
C ILE A 17 2.27 -2.16 -2.12
N GLY A 18 2.06 -1.44 -1.01
CA GLY A 18 0.96 -1.73 -0.09
C GLY A 18 -0.41 -1.62 -0.76
N ALA A 19 -0.63 -0.58 -1.58
CA ALA A 19 -1.88 -0.42 -2.31
C ALA A 19 -2.09 -1.53 -3.35
N ALA A 20 -1.05 -1.89 -4.12
CA ALA A 20 -1.12 -2.97 -5.09
C ALA A 20 -1.43 -4.32 -4.43
N VAL A 21 -0.76 -4.64 -3.32
CA VAL A 21 -1.03 -5.87 -2.55
C VAL A 21 -2.46 -5.85 -1.99
N THR A 22 -2.93 -4.71 -1.46
CA THR A 22 -4.31 -4.59 -0.97
C THR A 22 -5.32 -4.87 -2.08
N VAL A 23 -5.12 -4.31 -3.28
CA VAL A 23 -5.99 -4.56 -4.44
C VAL A 23 -5.95 -6.03 -4.87
N LEU A 24 -4.75 -6.63 -4.91
CA LEU A 24 -4.60 -8.05 -5.24
C LEU A 24 -5.36 -8.95 -4.26
N TYR A 25 -5.27 -8.67 -2.96
CA TYR A 25 -5.97 -9.44 -1.94
C TYR A 25 -7.46 -9.11 -1.82
N LEU A 26 -7.90 -7.96 -2.32
CA LEU A 26 -9.32 -7.63 -2.42
C LEU A 26 -10.00 -8.45 -3.52
N PHE A 27 -9.35 -8.59 -4.68
CA PHE A 27 -9.91 -9.33 -5.83
C PHE A 27 -9.55 -10.82 -5.82
N GLN A 28 -8.49 -11.18 -5.12
CA GLN A 28 -8.03 -12.57 -4.95
C GLN A 28 -7.94 -13.35 -6.27
N PRO A 29 -7.32 -12.83 -7.36
CA PRO A 29 -7.42 -13.44 -8.70
C PRO A 29 -6.88 -14.87 -8.81
N TRP A 30 -6.13 -15.35 -7.81
CA TRP A 30 -5.64 -16.73 -7.70
C TRP A 30 -6.64 -17.69 -7.04
N ARG A 31 -7.78 -17.21 -6.55
CA ARG A 31 -8.81 -18.01 -5.88
C ARG A 31 -9.84 -18.54 -6.86
N THR A 32 -10.31 -19.74 -6.58
CA THR A 32 -11.47 -20.36 -7.20
C THR A 32 -12.32 -20.99 -6.10
N CYS A 33 -13.64 -20.90 -6.22
CA CYS A 33 -14.58 -21.49 -5.26
C CYS A 33 -15.74 -22.15 -6.00
N PRO A 34 -16.36 -23.20 -5.43
CA PRO A 34 -17.36 -24.01 -6.14
C PRO A 34 -18.72 -23.32 -6.29
N TYR A 35 -18.93 -22.16 -5.66
CA TYR A 35 -20.22 -21.46 -5.60
C TYR A 35 -20.23 -20.14 -6.37
N ASP A 36 -19.12 -19.76 -6.99
CA ASP A 36 -19.02 -18.53 -7.77
C ASP A 36 -18.02 -18.70 -8.92
N ASP A 37 -18.35 -18.15 -10.08
CA ASP A 37 -17.48 -18.16 -11.26
C ASP A 37 -16.43 -17.04 -11.20
N ALA A 38 -16.62 -16.05 -10.32
CA ALA A 38 -15.68 -14.96 -10.10
C ALA A 38 -14.84 -15.18 -8.83
N ALA A 39 -13.52 -15.07 -8.97
CA ALA A 39 -12.57 -15.18 -7.84
C ALA A 39 -12.88 -14.20 -6.70
N ALA A 40 -13.37 -13.00 -7.01
CA ALA A 40 -13.73 -11.97 -6.05
C ALA A 40 -15.01 -12.28 -5.25
N GLY A 41 -15.82 -13.25 -5.69
CA GLY A 41 -16.98 -13.74 -4.95
C GLY A 41 -16.62 -14.74 -3.84
N CYS A 42 -15.39 -15.25 -3.84
CA CYS A 42 -14.94 -16.18 -2.83
C CYS A 42 -14.73 -15.49 -1.48
N GLY A 43 -15.13 -16.16 -0.40
CA GLY A 43 -14.85 -15.68 0.96
C GLY A 43 -13.35 -15.59 1.24
N MET A 44 -12.92 -14.45 1.79
CA MET A 44 -11.54 -14.22 2.17
C MET A 44 -11.13 -15.11 3.36
N LEU A 45 -10.05 -15.89 3.23
CA LEU A 45 -9.54 -16.68 4.36
C LEU A 45 -8.82 -15.78 5.36
N ALA A 46 -8.73 -16.23 6.62
CA ALA A 46 -8.09 -15.47 7.70
C ALA A 46 -6.64 -15.07 7.39
N GLY A 47 -5.87 -15.96 6.75
CA GLY A 47 -4.49 -15.66 6.34
C GLY A 47 -4.41 -14.55 5.28
N ASP A 48 -5.36 -14.53 4.33
CA ASP A 48 -5.44 -13.48 3.32
C ASP A 48 -5.83 -12.14 3.95
N ALA A 49 -6.80 -12.16 4.87
CA ALA A 49 -7.23 -10.98 5.61
C ALA A 49 -6.08 -10.36 6.41
N ALA A 50 -5.25 -11.19 7.05
CA ALA A 50 -4.05 -10.73 7.73
C ALA A 50 -3.05 -10.07 6.76
N ALA A 51 -2.79 -10.69 5.60
CA ALA A 51 -1.89 -10.14 4.59
C ALA A 51 -2.40 -8.79 4.03
N MET A 52 -3.69 -8.68 3.73
CA MET A 52 -4.32 -7.44 3.29
C MET A 52 -4.23 -6.36 4.37
N THR A 53 -4.52 -6.71 5.63
CA THR A 53 -4.44 -5.76 6.76
C THR A 53 -3.01 -5.24 6.93
N ALA A 54 -2.01 -6.10 6.81
CA ALA A 54 -0.60 -5.71 6.84
C ALA A 54 -0.26 -4.79 5.65
N ALA A 55 -0.76 -5.08 4.45
CA ALA A 55 -0.56 -4.24 3.27
C ALA A 55 -1.19 -2.84 3.43
N MET A 56 -2.39 -2.76 4.02
CA MET A 56 -3.02 -1.49 4.36
C MET A 56 -2.19 -0.70 5.37
N ALA A 57 -1.67 -1.35 6.41
CA ALA A 57 -0.78 -0.70 7.38
C ALA A 57 0.50 -0.17 6.72
N VAL A 58 1.13 -0.95 5.84
CA VAL A 58 2.30 -0.52 5.05
C VAL A 58 1.98 0.69 4.18
N THR A 59 0.79 0.71 3.56
CA THR A 59 0.31 1.85 2.77
C THR A 59 0.22 3.10 3.63
N LEU A 60 -0.36 3.01 4.84
CA LEU A 60 -0.44 4.14 5.77
C LEU A 60 0.94 4.66 6.18
N VAL A 61 1.89 3.77 6.46
CA VAL A 61 3.28 4.17 6.75
C VAL A 61 3.89 4.91 5.56
N GLY A 62 3.68 4.44 4.34
CA GLY A 62 4.12 5.11 3.12
C GLY A 62 3.55 6.53 2.97
N VAL A 63 2.24 6.69 3.21
CA VAL A 63 1.55 7.99 3.17
C VAL A 63 2.12 8.93 4.23
N VAL A 64 2.34 8.47 5.46
CA VAL A 64 2.94 9.28 6.53
C VAL A 64 4.33 9.78 6.14
N LEU A 65 5.16 8.93 5.52
CA LEU A 65 6.49 9.34 5.04
C LEU A 65 6.42 10.39 3.92
N LEU A 66 5.47 10.25 2.99
CA LEU A 66 5.23 11.23 1.92
C LEU A 66 4.78 12.57 2.50
N LEU A 67 3.82 12.57 3.41
CA LEU A 67 3.35 13.78 4.10
C LEU A 67 4.48 14.45 4.89
N ALA A 68 5.29 13.68 5.61
CA ALA A 68 6.45 14.19 6.32
C ALA A 68 7.53 14.76 5.39
N ALA A 69 7.73 14.18 4.22
CA ALA A 69 8.62 14.72 3.19
C ALA A 69 8.07 16.03 2.60
N ALA A 70 6.78 16.07 2.25
CA ALA A 70 6.11 17.24 1.72
C ALA A 70 6.10 18.40 2.73
N LEU A 71 5.79 18.12 4.00
CA LEU A 71 5.82 19.12 5.07
C LEU A 71 7.22 19.70 5.28
N ARG A 72 8.26 18.85 5.26
CA ARG A 72 9.65 19.32 5.36
C ARG A 72 10.06 20.16 4.16
N TRP A 73 9.59 19.82 2.96
CA TRP A 73 9.84 20.61 1.76
C TRP A 73 9.15 21.97 1.86
N TRP A 74 7.86 22.00 2.23
CA TRP A 74 7.10 23.23 2.41
C TRP A 74 7.73 24.18 3.44
N ARG A 75 8.17 23.65 4.59
CA ARG A 75 8.87 24.44 5.62
C ARG A 75 10.20 25.06 5.14
N ARG A 76 10.85 24.50 4.12
CA ARG A 76 12.08 25.08 3.55
C ARG A 76 11.81 26.20 2.54
N GLY A 77 10.65 26.21 1.87
CA GLY A 77 10.30 27.25 0.90
C GLY A 77 9.71 28.51 1.53
N VAL A 78 9.31 28.46 2.80
CA VAL A 78 8.81 29.61 3.58
C VAL A 78 9.93 30.38 4.28
N ARG A 79 11.14 29.81 4.37
CA ARG A 79 12.35 30.49 4.86
C ARG A 79 13.12 31.06 3.68
#